data_AF-A0A2E3J478-F1
#
_entry.id   AF-A0A2E3J478-F1
#
_cell.length_a   1.000
_cell.length_b   1.000
_cell.length_c   1.000
_cell.angle_alpha   90.00
_cell.angle_beta   90.00
_cell.angle_gamma   90.00
#
_symmetry.space_group_name_H-M   'P 1'
#
loop_
_entity.id
_entity.type
_entity.pdbx_description
1 polymer ?
#
loop_
_entity_poly.entity_id
_entity_poly.type
_entity_poly.pdbx_seq_one_letter_code
_entity_poly.pdbx_strand_id
1 'polypeptide(L)'
;MSSENSTDTCQNCDTATDLTLSDAILKHNVVDVCPRCEKSVFYIQRDFNQQVGVGIMVIFALLGLVCVWLDYPFYFYVCLGAGALLDLLLFALLPEITICYACKTAFRDANLNPDHKPFDLHVADIYDNRSKG
;
A
#
# COMPACT_ATOMS: atom_id res chain seq x y z
N MET A 1 -25.82 15.98 3.54
CA MET A 1 -25.56 14.93 4.54
C MET A 1 -24.54 15.48 5.51
N SER A 2 -24.80 15.36 6.80
CA SER A 2 -24.06 16.02 7.88
C SER A 2 -22.70 15.35 8.11
N SER A 3 -21.62 16.05 7.78
CA SER A 3 -20.27 15.68 8.20
C SER A 3 -20.06 16.15 9.65
N GLU A 4 -19.87 15.20 10.55
CA GLU A 4 -19.51 15.47 11.95
C GLU A 4 -17.99 15.67 12.01
N ASN A 5 -17.55 16.83 12.51
CA ASN A 5 -16.13 17.20 12.55
C ASN A 5 -15.57 16.82 13.93
N SER A 6 -14.75 15.77 14.00
CA SER A 6 -14.06 15.39 15.24
C SER A 6 -12.64 15.96 15.22
N THR A 7 -12.36 16.85 16.16
CA THR A 7 -11.02 17.41 16.36
C THR A 7 -10.20 16.42 17.17
N ASP A 8 -9.54 15.49 16.47
CA ASP A 8 -8.76 14.44 17.12
C ASP A 8 -7.26 14.79 17.12
N THR A 9 -6.62 14.63 18.27
CA THR A 9 -5.19 14.87 18.44
C THR A 9 -4.41 13.63 18.00
N CYS A 10 -3.41 13.81 17.13
CA CYS A 10 -2.54 12.70 16.74
C CYS A 10 -1.73 12.20 17.95
N GLN A 11 -1.95 10.97 18.40
CA GLN A 11 -1.27 10.37 19.56
C GLN A 11 0.26 10.26 19.44
N ASN A 12 0.80 10.45 18.23
CA ASN A 12 2.24 10.34 17.96
C ASN A 12 2.94 11.70 17.85
N CYS A 13 2.23 12.79 17.56
CA CYS A 13 2.86 14.10 17.33
C CYS A 13 2.07 15.30 17.87
N ASP A 14 1.02 15.05 18.67
CA ASP A 14 0.15 16.04 19.32
C ASP A 14 -0.38 17.15 18.41
N THR A 15 -0.38 16.91 17.10
CA THR A 15 -0.89 17.87 16.13
C THR A 15 -2.41 17.70 16.04
N ALA A 16 -3.14 18.77 16.33
CA ALA A 16 -4.58 18.83 16.13
C ALA A 16 -4.87 18.60 14.65
N THR A 17 -5.56 17.49 14.34
CA THR A 17 -5.94 17.14 12.98
C THR A 17 -7.46 17.22 12.91
N ASP A 18 -7.96 18.05 12.02
CA ASP A 18 -9.39 18.07 11.74
C ASP A 18 -9.67 16.89 10.80
N LEU A 19 -10.40 15.89 11.29
CA LEU A 19 -10.80 14.74 10.47
C LEU A 19 -12.29 14.85 10.18
N THR A 20 -12.63 15.03 8.90
CA THR A 20 -14.02 15.01 8.46
C THR A 20 -14.43 13.58 8.12
N LEU A 21 -15.16 12.93 9.02
CA LEU A 21 -15.70 11.59 8.76
C LEU A 21 -17.06 11.68 8.06
N SER A 22 -17.18 11.00 6.91
CA SER A 22 -18.45 10.81 6.21
C SER A 22 -19.23 9.63 6.82
N ASP A 23 -20.56 9.68 6.77
CA ASP A 23 -21.48 8.59 7.15
C ASP A 23 -21.08 7.23 6.54
N ALA A 24 -20.52 7.22 5.33
CA ALA A 24 -20.06 6.01 4.64
C ALA A 24 -18.88 5.33 5.35
N ILE A 25 -17.97 6.12 5.92
CA ILE A 25 -16.84 5.63 6.72
C ILE A 25 -17.37 5.05 8.03
N LEU A 26 -18.28 5.77 8.70
CA LEU A 26 -18.84 5.35 10.00
C LEU A 26 -19.68 4.08 9.91
N LYS A 27 -20.52 3.95 8.88
CA LYS A 27 -21.51 2.86 8.80
C LYS A 27 -21.06 1.66 8.00
N HIS A 28 -20.25 1.87 6.96
CA HIS A 28 -19.89 0.81 6.01
C HIS A 28 -18.39 0.54 5.96
N ASN A 29 -17.58 1.32 6.69
CA ASN A 29 -16.12 1.28 6.64
C ASN A 29 -15.59 1.50 5.20
N VAL A 30 -16.35 2.25 4.40
CA VAL A 30 -16.01 2.57 3.00
C VAL A 30 -15.48 3.99 2.95
N VAL A 31 -14.27 4.14 2.43
CA VAL A 31 -13.61 5.45 2.28
C VAL A 31 -14.06 6.10 0.96
N ASP A 32 -15.09 6.94 1.06
CA ASP A 32 -15.61 7.76 -0.06
C ASP A 32 -14.96 9.15 -0.13
N VAL A 33 -14.55 9.71 1.01
CA VAL A 33 -13.95 11.04 1.12
C VAL A 33 -12.76 10.95 2.06
N CYS A 34 -11.65 11.59 1.70
CA CYS A 34 -10.45 11.51 2.52
C CYS A 34 -10.64 12.41 3.74
N PRO A 35 -10.59 11.89 4.98
CA PRO A 35 -10.83 12.70 6.17
C PRO A 35 -9.75 13.76 6.41
N ARG A 36 -8.58 13.64 5.76
CA ARG A 36 -7.47 14.59 5.88
C ARG A 36 -7.49 15.74 4.87
N CYS A 37 -8.04 15.53 3.67
CA CYS A 37 -7.96 16.52 2.59
C CYS A 37 -9.29 16.75 1.86
N GLU A 38 -10.36 16.10 2.32
CA GLU A 38 -11.73 16.19 1.80
C GLU A 38 -11.89 15.84 0.31
N LYS A 39 -10.89 15.19 -0.30
CA LYS A 39 -10.96 14.74 -1.69
C LYS A 39 -11.46 13.30 -1.79
N SER A 40 -12.25 13.02 -2.82
CA SER A 40 -12.84 11.70 -3.11
C SER A 40 -12.09 10.92 -4.20
N VAL A 41 -10.79 11.18 -4.38
CA VAL A 41 -9.99 10.52 -5.44
C VAL A 41 -8.98 9.57 -4.81
N PHE A 42 -9.19 8.29 -5.05
CA PHE A 42 -8.40 7.20 -4.48
C PHE A 42 -7.99 6.21 -5.57
N TYR A 43 -6.93 5.45 -5.28
CA TYR A 43 -6.55 4.29 -6.05
C TYR A 43 -6.32 3.10 -5.12
N ILE A 44 -6.55 1.91 -5.66
CA ILE A 44 -6.22 0.66 -5.00
C ILE A 44 -4.80 0.26 -5.40
N GLN A 45 -4.00 -0.12 -4.42
CA GLN A 45 -2.67 -0.70 -4.61
C GLN A 45 -2.48 -1.86 -3.63
N ARG A 46 -1.80 -2.92 -4.02
CA ARG A 46 -1.37 -3.96 -3.05
C ARG A 46 -0.29 -3.39 -2.14
N ASP A 47 -0.39 -3.64 -0.84
CA ASP A 47 0.57 -3.16 0.16
C ASP A 47 1.90 -3.94 0.11
N PHE A 48 2.56 -3.90 -1.06
CA PHE A 48 3.82 -4.61 -1.28
C PHE A 48 4.95 -3.91 -0.55
N ASN A 49 5.37 -4.52 0.56
CA ASN A 49 6.59 -4.11 1.23
C ASN A 49 7.81 -4.56 0.42
N GLN A 50 8.36 -3.63 -0.35
CA GLN A 50 9.57 -3.85 -1.17
C GLN A 50 10.74 -4.43 -0.35
N GLN A 51 10.85 -4.08 0.93
CA GLN A 51 11.93 -4.57 1.79
C GLN A 51 11.83 -6.08 2.05
N VAL A 52 10.60 -6.61 2.16
CA VAL A 52 10.38 -8.05 2.40
C VAL A 52 10.77 -8.85 1.18
N GLY A 53 10.31 -8.46 -0.01
CA GLY A 53 10.67 -9.16 -1.25
C GLY A 53 12.18 -9.12 -1.53
N VAL A 54 12.81 -7.96 -1.37
CA VAL A 54 14.27 -7.85 -1.51
C VAL A 54 14.99 -8.69 -0.46
N GLY A 55 14.52 -8.71 0.79
CA GLY A 55 15.07 -9.54 1.85
C GLY A 55 15.04 -11.04 1.51
N ILE A 56 13.90 -11.53 1.02
CA ILE A 56 13.74 -12.92 0.58
C ILE A 56 14.73 -13.23 -0.55
N MET A 57 14.79 -12.39 -1.58
CA MET A 57 15.70 -12.59 -2.71
C MET A 57 17.16 -12.64 -2.29
N VAL A 58 17.59 -11.75 -1.40
CA VAL A 58 18.97 -11.75 -0.88
C VAL A 58 19.27 -13.04 -0.12
N ILE A 59 18.35 -13.52 0.72
CA ILE A 59 18.52 -14.77 1.47
C ILE A 59 18.69 -15.96 0.51
N PHE A 60 17.80 -16.10 -0.48
CA PHE A 60 17.87 -17.21 -1.44
C PHE A 60 19.09 -17.12 -2.36
N ALA A 61 19.53 -15.92 -2.74
CA ALA A 61 20.75 -15.73 -3.51
C ALA A 61 22.00 -16.16 -2.74
N LEU A 62 22.10 -15.80 -1.46
CA LEU A 62 23.20 -16.24 -0.59
C LEU A 62 23.20 -17.75 -0.41
N LEU A 63 22.03 -18.35 -0.19
CA LEU A 63 21.87 -19.79 -0.05
C LEU A 63 22.29 -20.53 -1.33
N GLY A 64 21.89 -20.00 -2.48
CA GLY A 64 22.33 -20.51 -3.78
C GLY A 64 23.86 -20.42 -3.95
N LEU A 65 24.48 -19.30 -3.54
CA LEU A 65 25.92 -19.11 -3.66
C LEU A 65 26.70 -20.13 -2.80
N VAL A 66 26.19 -20.48 -1.63
CA VAL A 66 26.71 -21.58 -0.80
C VAL A 66 26.60 -22.92 -1.53
N CYS A 67 25.48 -23.20 -2.22
CA CYS A 67 25.33 -24.43 -3.01
C CYS A 67 26.32 -24.53 -4.18
N VAL A 68 26.62 -23.40 -4.85
CA VAL A 68 27.66 -23.36 -5.91
C VAL A 68 29.03 -23.67 -5.31
N TRP A 69 29.32 -23.16 -4.12
CA TRP A 69 30.58 -23.44 -3.42
C TRP A 69 30.75 -24.91 -3.03
N LEU A 70 29.65 -25.65 -2.90
CA LEU A 70 29.61 -27.09 -2.63
C LEU A 70 29.62 -27.96 -3.91
N ASP A 71 29.96 -27.40 -5.08
CA ASP A 71 30.01 -28.08 -6.39
C ASP A 71 28.63 -28.51 -6.95
N TYR A 72 27.54 -27.87 -6.49
CA TYR A 72 26.17 -28.15 -6.92
C TYR A 72 25.52 -26.95 -7.64
N PRO A 73 25.96 -26.59 -8.86
CA PRO A 73 25.50 -25.37 -9.54
C PRO A 73 24.02 -25.39 -9.92
N PHE A 74 23.42 -26.57 -10.09
CA PHE A 74 21.99 -26.69 -10.39
C PHE A 74 21.10 -26.14 -9.26
N TYR A 75 21.51 -26.31 -8.00
CA TYR A 75 20.71 -25.87 -6.85
C TYR A 75 20.66 -24.35 -6.68
N PHE A 76 21.58 -23.62 -7.32
CA PHE A 76 21.51 -22.15 -7.40
C PHE A 76 20.22 -21.68 -8.07
N TYR A 77 19.90 -22.26 -9.24
CA TYR A 77 18.69 -21.92 -9.98
C TYR A 77 17.43 -22.34 -9.23
N VAL A 78 17.48 -23.46 -8.51
CA VAL A 78 16.37 -23.91 -7.66
C VAL A 78 16.12 -22.93 -6.52
N CYS A 79 17.18 -22.43 -5.86
CA CYS A 79 17.04 -21.44 -4.79
C CYS A 79 16.46 -20.11 -5.30
N LEU A 80 16.96 -19.59 -6.43
CA LEU A 80 16.40 -18.37 -7.03
C LEU A 80 14.95 -18.55 -7.48
N GLY A 81 14.64 -19.70 -8.10
CA GLY A 81 13.27 -20.03 -8.48
C GLY A 81 12.34 -20.11 -7.27
N ALA A 82 12.79 -20.73 -6.17
CA ALA A 82 12.04 -20.80 -4.92
C ALA A 82 11.81 -19.41 -4.31
N GLY A 83 12.82 -18.54 -4.30
CA GLY A 83 12.70 -17.15 -3.84
C GLY A 83 11.68 -16.37 -4.66
N ALA A 84 11.74 -16.46 -6.00
CA ALA A 84 10.77 -15.82 -6.90
C ALA A 84 9.34 -16.32 -6.69
N LEU A 85 9.19 -17.63 -6.46
CA LEU A 85 7.88 -18.24 -6.23
C LEU A 85 7.31 -17.82 -4.87
N LEU A 86 8.16 -17.70 -3.85
CA LEU A 86 7.77 -17.18 -2.54
C LEU A 86 7.36 -15.70 -2.61
N ASP A 87 8.10 -14.88 -3.34
CA ASP A 87 7.74 -13.48 -3.58
C ASP A 87 6.39 -13.35 -4.29
N LEU A 88 6.14 -14.20 -5.30
CA LEU A 88 4.85 -14.22 -6.01
C LEU A 88 3.71 -14.66 -5.09
N LEU A 89 3.94 -15.67 -4.24
CA LEU A 89 2.95 -16.12 -3.27
C LEU A 89 2.64 -15.03 -2.25
N LEU A 90 3.67 -14.35 -1.75
CA LEU A 90 3.53 -13.22 -0.86
C LEU A 90 2.72 -12.10 -1.53
N PHE A 91 3.09 -11.71 -2.76
CA PHE A 91 2.36 -10.72 -3.54
C PHE A 91 0.87 -11.09 -3.72
N ALA A 92 0.56 -12.37 -3.96
CA ALA A 92 -0.81 -12.85 -4.09
C ALA A 92 -1.59 -12.78 -2.78
N LEU A 93 -0.93 -13.01 -1.63
CA LEU A 93 -1.55 -13.01 -0.30
C LEU A 93 -1.73 -11.60 0.27
N LEU A 94 -0.97 -10.62 -0.23
CA LEU A 94 -1.00 -9.26 0.29
C LEU A 94 -2.35 -8.57 0.09
N PRO A 95 -2.89 -7.92 1.15
CA PRO A 95 -4.15 -7.21 1.06
C PRO A 95 -4.02 -5.97 0.17
N GLU A 96 -5.15 -5.62 -0.44
CA GLU A 96 -5.31 -4.40 -1.20
C GLU A 96 -5.59 -3.23 -0.24
N ILE A 97 -4.86 -2.14 -0.41
CA ILE A 97 -5.00 -0.91 0.37
C ILE A 97 -5.48 0.22 -0.53
N THR A 98 -6.24 1.15 0.07
CA THR A 98 -6.75 2.32 -0.63
C THR A 98 -5.88 3.52 -0.29
N ILE A 99 -5.37 4.22 -1.30
CA ILE A 99 -4.49 5.38 -1.13
C ILE A 99 -5.12 6.61 -1.76
N CYS A 100 -5.09 7.73 -1.05
CA CYS A 100 -5.55 9.01 -1.59
C CYS A 100 -4.52 9.62 -2.55
N TYR A 101 -4.96 10.08 -3.73
CA TYR A 101 -4.09 10.73 -4.71
C TYR A 101 -3.47 12.05 -4.23
N ALA A 102 -4.19 12.81 -3.41
CA ALA A 102 -3.76 14.15 -3.02
C ALA A 102 -2.79 14.15 -1.84
N CYS A 103 -3.18 13.53 -0.73
CA CYS A 103 -2.36 13.54 0.49
C CYS A 103 -1.49 12.28 0.67
N LYS A 104 -1.56 11.31 -0.26
CA LYS A 104 -0.85 10.02 -0.21
C LYS A 104 -1.07 9.25 1.10
N THR A 105 -2.19 9.51 1.79
CA THR A 105 -2.55 8.77 3.00
C THR A 105 -3.08 7.39 2.59
N ALA A 106 -2.47 6.35 3.17
CA ALA A 106 -2.84 4.97 2.94
C ALA A 106 -3.81 4.50 4.03
N PHE A 107 -4.97 3.99 3.61
CA PHE A 107 -5.99 3.43 4.46
C PHE A 107 -5.88 1.90 4.41
N ARG A 108 -5.37 1.33 5.49
CA ARG A 108 -5.33 -0.12 5.76
C ARG A 108 -6.66 -0.55 6.37
N ASP A 109 -7.15 -1.75 6.07
CA ASP A 109 -8.41 -2.33 6.59
C ASP A 109 -9.72 -1.59 6.22
N ALA A 110 -9.68 -0.65 5.28
CA ALA A 110 -10.91 -0.07 4.71
C ALA A 110 -11.59 -1.06 3.75
N ASN A 111 -12.92 -1.15 3.79
CA ASN A 111 -13.67 -1.92 2.79
C ASN A 111 -13.41 -1.32 1.41
N LEU A 112 -12.96 -2.17 0.48
CA LEU A 112 -12.79 -1.77 -0.90
C LEU A 112 -14.15 -1.40 -1.49
N ASN A 113 -14.30 -0.14 -1.89
CA ASN A 113 -15.40 0.24 -2.77
C ASN A 113 -15.13 -0.37 -4.16
N PRO A 114 -16.03 -1.18 -4.73
CA PRO A 114 -15.89 -1.73 -6.10
C PRO A 114 -15.79 -0.65 -7.18
N ASP A 115 -16.14 0.61 -6.89
CA ASP A 115 -15.98 1.75 -7.80
C ASP A 115 -14.55 2.32 -7.84
N HIS A 116 -13.68 1.94 -6.91
CA HIS A 116 -12.29 2.41 -6.92
C HIS A 116 -11.52 1.77 -8.06
N LYS A 117 -10.92 2.62 -8.91
CA LYS A 117 -10.12 2.18 -10.05
C LYS A 117 -8.70 1.82 -9.61
N PRO A 118 -8.03 0.90 -10.35
CA PRO A 118 -6.60 0.71 -10.20
C PRO A 118 -5.85 2.00 -10.51
N PHE A 119 -4.61 2.10 -9.99
CA PHE A 119 -3.77 3.27 -10.14
C PHE A 119 -3.66 3.75 -11.60
N ASP A 120 -4.11 4.98 -11.84
CA ASP A 120 -3.94 5.73 -13.08
C ASP A 120 -2.80 6.77 -12.92
N LEU A 121 -1.81 6.67 -13.81
CA LEU A 121 -0.64 7.55 -13.85
C LEU A 121 -1.00 9.00 -14.22
N HIS A 122 -1.98 9.19 -15.10
CA HIS A 122 -2.40 10.53 -15.53
C HIS A 122 -3.01 11.31 -14.36
N VAL A 123 -3.84 10.64 -13.56
CA VAL A 123 -4.43 11.22 -12.35
C VAL A 123 -3.33 11.54 -11.33
N ALA A 124 -2.36 10.65 -11.15
CA ALA A 124 -1.24 10.88 -10.24
C ALA A 124 -0.46 12.16 -10.58
N ASP A 125 -0.15 12.36 -11.86
CA ASP A 125 0.63 13.51 -12.34
C ASP A 125 -0.13 14.84 -12.15
N ILE A 126 -1.44 14.85 -12.40
CA ILE A 126 -2.30 16.03 -12.14
C ILE A 126 -2.22 16.44 -10.66
N TYR A 127 -2.31 15.48 -9.74
CA TYR A 127 -2.30 15.76 -8.31
C TYR A 127 -0.91 16.12 -7.78
N ASP A 128 0.16 15.51 -8.30
CA ASP A 128 1.53 15.88 -7.92
C ASP A 128 1.87 17.31 -8.37
N ASN A 129 1.44 17.70 -9.59
CA ASN A 129 1.63 19.05 -10.10
C ASN A 129 0.77 20.10 -9.37
N ARG A 130 -0.45 19.75 -8.95
CA ARG A 130 -1.34 20.67 -8.21
C ARG A 130 -0.92 20.87 -6.75
N SER A 131 -0.14 19.96 -6.18
CA SER A 131 0.41 20.09 -4.82
C SER A 131 1.59 21.07 -4.73
N LYS A 132 2.21 21.46 -5.86
CA LYS A 132 3.43 22.27 -5.90
C LYS A 132 3.18 23.75 -6.17
N GLY A 133 1.93 24.18 -6.36
CA GLY A 133 1.53 25.57 -6.59
C GLY A 133 0.72 26.12 -5.42
#